data_AF-A0A7G7SUW8-F1
#
_entry.id   AF-A0A7G7SUW8-F1
#
_cell.length_a   1.000
_cell.length_b   1.000
_cell.length_c   1.000
_cell.angle_alpha   90.00
_cell.angle_beta   90.00
_cell.angle_gamma   90.00
#
_symmetry.space_group_name_H-M   'P 1'
#
loop_
_entity.id
_entity.type
_entity.pdbx_description
1 polymer ?
#
loop_
_entity_poly.entity_id
_entity_poly.type
_entity_poly.pdbx_seq_one_letter_code
_entity_poly.pdbx_strand_id
1 'polypeptide(L)' 'MGAALKKAGVPVETLYVPTEGHGFYAEEHRREFYTRLLAFLGTSLGGALASAKP' A
#
# COMPACT_ATOMS: atom_id res chain seq x y z
N MET A 1 -15.98 2.93 4.26
CA MET A 1 -15.20 2.22 5.30
C MET A 1 -14.00 3.05 5.79
N GLY A 2 -13.07 3.48 4.92
CA GLY A 2 -11.90 4.29 5.33
C GLY A 2 -12.22 5.57 6.10
N ALA A 3 -13.29 6.30 5.73
CA ALA A 3 -13.73 7.49 6.46
C ALA A 3 -14.13 7.22 7.92
N ALA A 4 -14.73 6.07 8.21
CA ALA A 4 -15.12 5.70 9.57
C ALA A 4 -13.90 5.36 10.44
N LEU A 5 -12.93 4.65 9.87
CA LEU A 5 -11.66 4.33 10.55
C LEU A 5 -10.86 5.59 10.89
N LYS A 6 -10.80 6.54 9.94
CA LYS A 6 -10.19 7.86 10.19
C LYS A 6 -10.91 8.61 11.30
N LYS A 7 -12.25 8.63 11.29
CA LYS A 7 -13.06 9.27 12.35
C LYS A 7 -12.82 8.62 13.73
N ALA A 8 -12.56 7.32 13.77
CA ALA A 8 -12.25 6.58 14.98
C ALA A 8 -10.78 6.73 15.45
N GLY A 9 -9.95 7.53 14.76
CA GLY A 9 -8.55 7.73 15.12
C GLY A 9 -7.65 6.53 14.79
N VAL A 10 -8.12 5.59 13.98
CA VAL A 10 -7.32 4.43 13.57
C VAL A 10 -6.37 4.87 12.45
N PRO A 11 -5.04 4.68 12.58
CA PRO A 11 -4.11 5.00 11.52
C PRO A 11 -4.34 4.03 10.36
N VAL A 12 -4.77 4.57 9.22
CA VAL A 12 -5.06 3.79 8.01
C VAL A 12 -4.40 4.40 6.79
N GLU A 13 -3.87 3.54 5.92
CA GLU A 13 -3.33 3.92 4.63
C GLU A 13 -4.25 3.49 3.50
N THR A 14 -4.32 4.31 2.44
CA THR A 14 -5.08 4.01 1.23
C THR A 14 -4.25 4.38 0.00
N LEU A 15 -4.36 3.59 -1.07
CA LEU A 15 -3.84 3.88 -2.40
C LEU A 15 -5.02 3.89 -3.37
N TYR A 16 -5.16 4.98 -4.12
CA TYR A 16 -6.17 5.12 -5.17
C TYR A 16 -5.46 5.50 -6.47
N VAL A 17 -5.69 4.73 -7.53
CA VAL A 17 -5.22 5.05 -8.88
C VAL A 17 -6.45 5.24 -9.76
N PRO A 18 -6.75 6.47 -10.23
CA PRO A 18 -8.01 6.77 -10.91
C PRO A 18 -8.22 6.02 -12.24
N THR A 19 -7.14 5.55 -12.86
CA THR A 19 -7.14 4.88 -14.17
C THR A 19 -7.21 3.36 -14.08
N GLU A 20 -7.32 2.81 -12.87
CA GLU A 20 -7.27 1.37 -12.59
C GLU A 20 -8.60 0.86 -12.00
N GLY A 21 -8.86 -0.44 -12.16
CA GLY A 21 -10.14 -1.09 -11.84
C GLY A 21 -10.07 -2.06 -10.66
N HIS A 22 -10.54 -3.29 -10.86
CA HIS A 22 -10.53 -4.36 -9.83
C HIS A 22 -9.12 -4.94 -9.56
N GLY A 23 -8.08 -4.15 -9.81
CA GLY A 23 -6.68 -4.52 -9.77
C GLY A 23 -5.84 -3.47 -10.50
N PHE A 24 -4.52 -3.56 -10.33
CA PHE A 24 -3.55 -2.74 -11.06
C PHE A 24 -3.06 -3.50 -12.30
N TYR A 25 -3.37 -2.99 -13.48
CA TYR A 25 -2.97 -3.57 -14.77
C TYR A 25 -1.65 -3.00 -15.28
N ALA A 26 -1.41 -1.70 -15.09
CA ALA A 26 -0.12 -1.12 -15.42
C ALA A 26 0.97 -1.64 -14.46
N GLU A 27 2.15 -1.94 -15.01
CA GLU A 27 3.26 -2.45 -14.19
C GLU A 27 3.68 -1.46 -13.11
N GLU A 28 3.67 -0.17 -13.44
CA GLU A 28 4.04 0.92 -12.54
C GLU A 28 3.15 0.93 -11.29
N HIS A 29 1.83 0.82 -11.47
CA HIS A 29 0.87 0.79 -10.36
C HIS A 29 0.98 -0.50 -9.54
N ARG A 30 1.25 -1.65 -10.19
CA ARG A 30 1.54 -2.90 -9.46
C ARG A 30 2.78 -2.76 -8.60
N ARG A 31 3.85 -2.18 -9.16
CA ARG A 31 5.11 -1.98 -8.44
C ARG A 31 4.92 -1.08 -7.23
N GLU A 32 4.24 0.06 -7.40
CA GLU A 32 3.91 0.96 -6.29
C GLU A 32 3.09 0.22 -5.21
N PHE A 33 2.04 -0.49 -5.61
CA PHE A 33 1.20 -1.25 -4.69
C PHE A 33 2.01 -2.23 -3.86
N TYR A 34 2.83 -3.07 -4.49
CA TYR A 34 3.64 -4.06 -3.77
C TYR A 34 4.70 -3.41 -2.89
N THR A 35 5.34 -2.32 -3.33
CA THR A 35 6.27 -1.57 -2.50
C THR A 35 5.60 -1.04 -1.22
N ARG A 36 4.43 -0.41 -1.35
CA ARG A 36 3.68 0.13 -0.20
C ARG A 36 3.13 -0.97 0.71
N LEU A 37 2.63 -2.06 0.13
CA LEU A 37 2.14 -3.21 0.89
C LEU A 37 3.25 -3.83 1.74
N LEU A 38 4.42 -4.09 1.13
CA LEU A 38 5.55 -4.67 1.84
C LEU A 38 6.08 -3.73 2.94
N ALA A 39 6.08 -2.42 2.70
CA ALA A 39 6.43 -1.42 3.72
C ALA A 39 5.46 -1.47 4.92
N PHE A 40 4.15 -1.44 4.64
CA PHE A 40 3.12 -1.52 5.66
C PHE A 40 3.21 -2.81 6.50
N LEU A 41 3.41 -3.96 5.84
CA LEU A 41 3.56 -5.25 6.52
C LEU A 41 4.85 -5.32 7.34
N GLY A 42 5.97 -4.79 6.81
CA GLY A 42 7.23 -4.71 7.54
C GLY A 42 7.11 -3.89 8.83
N THR A 43 6.36 -2.79 8.82
CA THR A 43 6.06 -2.00 10.02
C THR A 43 5.08 -2.69 10.97
N SER A 44 4.04 -3.33 10.44
CA SER A 44 2.92 -3.85 11.25
C SER A 44 3.16 -5.24 11.84
N LEU A 45 3.89 -6.09 11.12
CA LEU A 45 4.13 -7.49 11.47
C LEU A 45 5.62 -7.81 11.70
N GLY A 46 6.50 -6.83 11.45
CA GLY A 46 7.94 -7.04 11.36
C GLY A 46 8.35 -7.62 10.00
N GLY A 47 9.65 -7.54 9.69
CA GLY A 47 10.22 -8.04 8.44
C GLY A 47 11.26 -7.09 7.84
N ALA A 48 12.13 -7.62 6.97
CA ALA A 48 13.09 -6.81 6.24
C ALA A 48 12.44 -6.21 4.99
N LEU A 49 12.65 -4.92 4.75
CA LEU A 49 12.26 -4.28 3.50
C LEU A 49 13.23 -4.67 2.37
N ALA A 50 12.70 -4.74 1.15
CA ALA A 50 13.53 -4.94 -0.03
C ALA A 50 14.41 -3.70 -0.26
N SER A 51 15.73 -3.89 -0.27
CA SER A 51 16.68 -2.86 -0.71
C SER A 51 16.77 -2.88 -2.24
N ALA A 52 16.86 -1.70 -2.86
CA ALA A 52 17.17 -1.61 -4.29
C ALA A 52 18.54 -2.28 -4.52
N LYS A 53 18.60 -3.19 -5.49
CA LYS A 53 19.87 -3.76 -5.94
C LYS A 53 20.64 -2.63 -6.66
N PRO A 54 21.94 -2.42 -6.36
CA PRO A 54 22.75 -1.43 -7.05
C PRO A 54 22.88 -1.76 -8.55
#